data_AF-A0A7S0HQT4-F1
#
_entry.id   AF-A0A7S0HQT4-F1
#
_cell.length_a   1.000
_cell.length_b   1.000
_cell.length_c   1.000
_cell.angle_alpha   90.00
_cell.angle_beta   90.00
_cell.angle_gamma   90.00
#
_symmetry.space_group_name_H-M   'P 1'
#
loop_
_entity.id
_entity.type
_entity.pdbx_description
1 polymer ?
#
loop_
_entity_poly.entity_id
_entity_poly.type
_entity_poly.pdbx_seq_one_letter_code
_entity_poly.pdbx_strand_id
1 'polypeptide(L)'
;QGCQGHASRSPKMAKKKMEDKPAAPPPARTYRRRGLAGKFDLLVAWATRVAKGKDLTTKDKMIVGPLLVLGLAYYARGALAARSSAPVLNVSDAETLKSVFFSGDPWLVECTSAKRPSPAVFDVEKLMAAQPVASEVKLGLLDCGATLPSGKSTLERFKLQAPSGDAPLVLLFANQEARPAMATGAIAASGASMLRWAKETSKPKVNKPQSSESLDKHCLKKKWCVLIMTAVSNPSESERASISKLAKGLRDVRFVTVDSAKFTMKLDLPDPSATAVMGDDEVERTEPLNLMPTKSRSSVLLLKPTAKDGSGKSAAMALAIPSDPAAKQALDDGLKDAPAAVETIRALIAAADAEAKEVPTGFTLLEETPTLRARRSHRRRANNGGSGRSRSSSDASRTLTDIELKELRGNRAAAEKERAQKESARRAQMAEEGEAADNLVEENVEGEDGMYEEGEDGEEEEEEEVEAMELDD
;
A
#
# COMPACT_ATOMS: atom_id res chain seq x y z
N GLN A 1 18.50 -50.28 28.45
CA GLN A 1 19.92 -49.95 28.28
C GLN A 1 19.96 -48.48 27.86
N GLY A 2 20.02 -47.54 28.80
CA GLY A 2 21.26 -46.83 29.22
C GLY A 2 21.49 -45.64 28.27
N CYS A 3 21.56 -44.37 28.68
CA CYS A 3 22.06 -43.78 29.91
C CYS A 3 21.33 -42.45 30.24
N GLN A 4 21.11 -42.26 31.54
CA GLN A 4 20.78 -40.99 32.17
C GLN A 4 22.03 -40.12 32.32
N GLY A 5 21.91 -38.81 32.13
CA GLY A 5 22.93 -37.81 32.47
C GLY A 5 22.34 -36.78 33.43
N HIS A 6 22.65 -36.94 34.71
CA HIS A 6 22.31 -36.07 35.83
C HIS A 6 23.35 -34.95 36.01
N ALA A 7 22.94 -33.94 36.80
CA ALA A 7 23.75 -32.93 37.51
C ALA A 7 24.04 -31.63 36.71
N SER A 8 24.00 -30.42 37.30
CA SER A 8 24.13 -30.04 38.71
C SER A 8 23.39 -28.72 39.00
N ARG A 9 22.76 -28.65 40.18
CA ARG A 9 22.30 -27.42 40.83
C ARG A 9 23.47 -26.82 41.62
N SER A 10 23.68 -25.51 41.49
CA SER A 10 24.50 -24.73 42.43
C SER A 10 23.64 -23.71 43.19
N PRO A 11 23.84 -23.54 44.52
CA PRO A 11 23.00 -22.69 45.36
C PRO A 11 23.62 -21.31 45.63
N LYS A 12 22.71 -20.37 45.97
CA LYS A 12 22.84 -19.23 46.91
C LYS A 12 24.08 -18.33 46.82
N MET A 13 23.83 -17.06 46.50
CA MET A 13 24.38 -15.92 47.26
C MET A 13 23.34 -14.79 47.31
N ALA A 14 22.66 -14.67 48.45
CA ALA A 14 21.86 -13.51 48.80
C ALA A 14 22.81 -12.37 49.21
N LYS A 15 23.00 -11.38 48.32
CA LYS A 15 23.63 -10.11 48.68
C LYS A 15 22.54 -9.12 49.08
N LYS A 16 22.39 -8.97 50.40
CA LYS A 16 21.74 -7.85 51.07
C LYS A 16 22.49 -6.58 50.66
N LYS A 17 21.90 -5.73 49.82
CA LYS A 17 22.43 -4.40 49.49
C LYS A 17 21.54 -3.38 50.18
N MET A 18 22.22 -2.52 50.94
CA MET A 18 21.69 -1.46 51.79
C MET A 18 20.67 -0.58 51.06
N GLU A 19 19.62 -0.23 51.79
CA GLU A 19 18.84 0.99 51.58
C GLU A 19 19.78 2.19 51.71
N ASP A 20 20.13 2.80 50.56
CA ASP A 20 20.51 4.21 50.52
C ASP A 20 19.33 4.97 49.92
N LYS A 21 18.68 5.74 50.78
CA LYS A 21 17.58 6.64 50.45
C LYS A 21 18.20 7.84 49.72
N PRO A 22 18.00 8.03 48.40
CA PRO A 22 18.51 9.22 47.73
C PRO A 22 17.84 10.46 48.32
N ALA A 23 18.65 11.47 48.61
CA ALA A 23 18.22 12.76 49.09
C ALA A 23 17.14 13.35 48.17
N ALA A 24 16.14 13.98 48.79
CA ALA A 24 15.06 14.65 48.07
C ALA A 24 15.66 15.63 47.04
N PRO A 25 15.20 15.60 45.77
CA PRO A 25 15.61 16.59 44.80
C PRO A 25 15.21 17.99 45.29
N PRO A 26 16.04 19.03 45.07
CA PRO A 26 15.66 20.40 45.37
C PRO A 26 14.36 20.73 44.63
N PRO A 27 13.44 21.51 45.24
CA PRO A 27 12.17 21.84 44.60
C PRO A 27 12.46 22.48 43.25
N ALA A 28 11.88 21.88 42.19
CA ALA A 28 11.97 22.41 40.85
C ALA A 28 11.58 23.89 40.88
N ARG A 29 12.52 24.77 40.51
CA ARG A 29 12.20 26.17 40.22
C ARG A 29 11.22 26.14 39.05
N THR A 30 9.95 26.23 39.37
CA THR A 30 8.88 26.49 38.40
C THR A 30 9.17 27.84 37.78
N TYR A 31 9.91 27.84 36.69
CA TYR A 31 9.83 28.92 35.72
C TYR A 31 8.39 28.86 35.20
N ARG A 32 7.50 29.63 35.83
CA ARG A 32 6.21 30.01 35.27
C ARG A 32 6.52 30.76 33.98
N ARG A 33 6.68 30.03 32.87
CA ARG A 33 6.37 30.58 31.56
C ARG A 33 4.92 31.02 31.66
N ARG A 34 4.71 32.33 31.83
CA ARG A 34 3.42 32.98 31.63
C ARG A 34 3.10 32.88 30.13
N GLY A 35 2.80 31.67 29.66
CA GLY A 35 2.13 31.46 28.39
C GLY A 35 0.73 32.06 28.46
N LEU A 36 0.11 32.23 27.30
CA LEU A 36 -1.20 32.88 27.09
C LEU A 36 -2.30 32.53 28.12
N ALA A 37 -2.22 31.38 28.80
CA ALA A 37 -3.09 31.02 29.92
C ALA A 37 -3.17 32.10 31.02
N GLY A 38 -2.07 32.80 31.34
CA GLY A 38 -2.07 33.86 32.35
C GLY A 38 -2.81 35.13 31.94
N LYS A 39 -2.92 35.41 30.63
CA LYS A 39 -3.74 36.51 30.10
C LYS A 39 -5.23 36.15 30.14
N PHE A 40 -5.56 34.86 29.96
CA PHE A 40 -6.93 34.38 30.04
C PHE A 40 -7.47 34.44 31.48
N ASP A 41 -6.66 34.07 32.48
CA ASP A 41 -7.04 34.20 33.89
C ASP A 41 -7.28 35.66 34.30
N LEU A 42 -6.50 36.60 33.75
CA LEU A 42 -6.71 38.04 33.94
C LEU A 42 -8.02 38.53 33.32
N LEU A 43 -8.39 38.01 32.14
CA LEU A 43 -9.62 38.36 31.44
C LEU A 43 -10.86 37.75 32.14
N VAL A 44 -10.75 36.51 32.63
CA VAL A 44 -11.80 35.86 33.45
C VAL A 44 -11.93 36.53 34.82
N ALA A 45 -10.83 36.90 35.47
CA ALA A 45 -10.84 37.65 36.73
C ALA A 45 -11.42 39.06 36.56
N TRP A 46 -11.13 39.74 35.44
CA TRP A 46 -11.75 41.02 35.09
C TRP A 46 -13.25 40.86 34.83
N ALA A 47 -13.65 39.89 33.99
CA ALA A 47 -15.06 39.62 33.68
C ALA A 47 -15.88 39.24 34.93
N THR A 48 -15.32 38.42 35.83
CA THR A 48 -15.98 38.06 37.10
C THR A 48 -16.03 39.22 38.10
N ARG A 49 -15.07 40.16 38.05
CA ARG A 49 -15.08 41.38 38.85
C ARG A 49 -16.11 42.39 38.31
N VAL A 50 -16.26 42.49 36.99
CA VAL A 50 -17.31 43.27 36.30
C VAL A 50 -18.70 42.69 36.59
N ALA A 51 -18.87 41.37 36.56
CA ALA A 51 -20.14 40.69 36.87
C ALA A 51 -20.57 40.86 38.35
N LYS A 52 -19.62 41.07 39.28
CA LYS A 52 -19.91 41.30 40.70
C LYS A 52 -20.38 42.73 41.04
N GLY A 53 -20.56 43.59 40.04
CA GLY A 53 -21.50 44.71 40.14
C GLY A 53 -21.13 45.87 41.07
N LYS A 54 -19.85 46.10 41.37
CA LYS A 54 -19.43 47.34 42.04
C LYS A 54 -19.07 48.39 40.98
N ASP A 55 -20.02 49.30 40.75
CA ASP A 55 -19.86 50.61 40.10
C ASP A 55 -19.43 50.63 38.61
N LEU A 56 -20.13 49.91 37.73
CA LEU A 56 -20.15 50.27 36.31
C LEU A 56 -21.30 51.25 36.03
N THR A 57 -20.95 52.41 35.46
CA THR A 57 -21.92 53.43 35.05
C THR A 57 -22.88 52.86 34.01
N THR A 58 -24.10 53.41 33.90
CA THR A 58 -25.14 52.90 32.99
C THR A 58 -24.70 52.88 31.53
N LYS A 59 -23.74 53.73 31.15
CA LYS A 59 -23.14 53.77 29.81
C LYS A 59 -22.18 52.61 29.55
N ASP A 60 -21.37 52.21 30.52
CA ASP A 60 -20.42 51.10 30.35
C ASP A 60 -21.12 49.74 30.19
N LYS A 61 -22.29 49.58 30.83
CA LYS A 61 -23.12 48.38 30.69
C LYS A 61 -23.65 48.18 29.26
N MET A 62 -23.91 49.26 28.51
CA MET A 62 -24.42 49.17 27.13
C MET A 62 -23.36 48.77 26.10
N ILE A 63 -22.07 49.00 26.38
CA ILE A 63 -20.98 48.67 25.45
C ILE A 63 -20.29 47.36 25.83
N VAL A 64 -20.03 47.14 27.12
CA VAL A 64 -19.28 45.96 27.59
C VAL A 64 -20.13 44.69 27.50
N GLY A 65 -21.45 44.79 27.70
CA GLY A 65 -22.37 43.64 27.61
C GLY A 65 -22.34 42.96 26.23
N PRO A 66 -22.62 43.68 25.13
CA PRO A 66 -22.60 43.11 23.78
C PRO A 66 -21.23 42.56 23.35
N LEU A 67 -20.13 43.25 23.70
CA LEU A 67 -18.77 42.79 23.38
C LEU A 67 -18.41 41.49 24.11
N LEU A 68 -18.82 41.33 25.36
CA LEU A 68 -18.57 40.12 26.13
C LEU A 68 -19.40 38.94 25.60
N VAL A 69 -20.64 39.19 25.17
CA VAL A 69 -21.48 38.18 24.49
C VAL A 69 -20.90 37.80 23.13
N LEU A 70 -20.44 38.76 22.32
CA LEU A 70 -19.77 38.49 21.04
C LEU A 70 -18.46 37.73 21.24
N GLY A 71 -17.64 38.11 22.23
CA GLY A 71 -16.41 37.41 22.58
C GLY A 71 -16.66 35.98 23.06
N LEU A 72 -17.68 35.76 23.89
CA LEU A 72 -18.11 34.42 24.31
C LEU A 72 -18.69 33.61 23.16
N ALA A 73 -19.49 34.22 22.28
CA ALA A 73 -20.04 33.55 21.10
C ALA A 73 -18.94 33.16 20.11
N TYR A 74 -17.95 34.04 19.88
CA TYR A 74 -16.78 33.77 19.05
C TYR A 74 -15.91 32.67 19.67
N TYR A 75 -15.66 32.73 20.98
CA TYR A 75 -14.91 31.70 21.70
C TYR A 75 -15.64 30.35 21.70
N ALA A 76 -16.95 30.34 21.96
CA ALA A 76 -17.78 29.13 21.92
C ALA A 76 -17.82 28.55 20.51
N ARG A 77 -17.93 29.40 19.48
CA ARG A 77 -17.88 28.98 18.07
C ARG A 77 -16.51 28.42 17.70
N GLY A 78 -15.41 29.02 18.17
CA GLY A 78 -14.06 28.48 17.99
C GLY A 78 -13.82 27.16 18.75
N ALA A 79 -14.30 27.05 19.99
CA ALA A 79 -14.18 25.85 20.81
C ALA A 79 -15.06 24.69 20.30
N LEU A 80 -16.21 24.99 19.70
CA LEU A 80 -17.06 24.00 19.04
C LEU A 80 -16.53 23.63 17.64
N ALA A 81 -15.98 24.59 16.90
CA ALA A 81 -15.32 24.31 15.62
C ALA A 81 -14.07 23.46 15.78
N ALA A 82 -13.39 23.52 16.94
CA ALA A 82 -12.21 22.71 17.24
C ALA A 82 -12.52 21.26 17.70
N ARG A 83 -13.78 20.82 17.67
CA ARG A 83 -14.11 19.42 17.96
C ARG A 83 -13.94 18.60 16.70
N SER A 84 -12.93 17.74 16.70
CA SER A 84 -12.74 16.74 15.65
C SER A 84 -13.95 15.81 15.59
N SER A 85 -14.46 15.58 14.38
CA SER A 85 -15.42 14.53 14.06
C SER A 85 -14.78 13.16 13.92
N ALA A 86 -13.43 13.10 13.92
CA ALA A 86 -12.70 11.84 13.92
C ALA A 86 -13.16 10.91 15.06
N PRO A 87 -13.61 9.67 14.76
CA PRO A 87 -14.08 8.74 15.78
C PRO A 87 -12.93 8.32 16.70
N VAL A 88 -13.19 8.37 18.01
CA VAL A 88 -12.30 7.80 19.02
C VAL A 88 -12.54 6.29 19.07
N LEU A 89 -11.55 5.53 18.61
CA LEU A 89 -11.59 4.07 18.55
C LEU A 89 -11.37 3.51 19.96
N ASN A 90 -12.34 2.72 20.44
CA ASN A 90 -12.26 2.13 21.76
C ASN A 90 -11.38 0.87 21.73
N VAL A 91 -10.37 0.83 22.60
CA VAL A 91 -9.41 -0.27 22.69
C VAL A 91 -10.09 -1.58 23.11
N SER A 92 -11.19 -1.50 23.86
CA SER A 92 -11.95 -2.67 24.32
C SER A 92 -12.85 -3.28 23.25
N ASP A 93 -13.13 -2.56 22.17
CA ASP A 93 -14.00 -3.03 21.10
C ASP A 93 -13.18 -3.79 20.03
N ALA A 94 -13.11 -5.10 20.22
CA ALA A 94 -12.32 -5.98 19.36
C ALA A 94 -12.82 -5.99 17.91
N GLU A 95 -14.11 -5.76 17.67
CA GLU A 95 -14.70 -5.86 16.33
C GLU A 95 -14.35 -4.62 15.49
N THR A 96 -14.48 -3.42 16.07
CA THR A 96 -14.06 -2.19 15.38
C THR A 96 -12.56 -2.13 15.18
N LEU A 97 -11.76 -2.58 16.14
CA LEU A 97 -10.30 -2.67 15.93
C LEU A 97 -9.94 -3.69 14.84
N LYS A 98 -10.67 -4.81 14.77
CA LYS A 98 -10.45 -5.80 13.70
C LYS A 98 -10.78 -5.20 12.33
N SER A 99 -11.84 -4.40 12.23
CA SER A 99 -12.16 -3.71 10.98
C SER A 99 -11.10 -2.65 10.64
N VAL A 100 -10.66 -1.83 11.60
CA VAL A 100 -9.61 -0.81 11.35
C VAL A 100 -8.29 -1.45 10.93
N PHE A 101 -7.85 -2.51 11.60
CA PHE A 101 -6.55 -3.13 11.35
C PHE A 101 -6.53 -4.09 10.15
N PHE A 102 -7.65 -4.75 9.84
CA PHE A 102 -7.68 -5.86 8.89
C PHE A 102 -8.79 -5.79 7.82
N SER A 103 -9.62 -4.75 7.77
CA SER A 103 -10.61 -4.61 6.68
C SER A 103 -9.98 -4.41 5.31
N GLY A 104 -8.74 -3.90 5.26
CA GLY A 104 -8.10 -3.49 4.00
C GLY A 104 -8.39 -2.05 3.61
N ASP A 105 -9.50 -1.47 4.12
CA ASP A 105 -9.77 -0.05 3.96
C ASP A 105 -8.65 0.81 4.56
N PRO A 106 -8.29 1.92 3.93
CA PRO A 106 -7.25 2.78 4.44
C PRO A 106 -7.75 3.61 5.62
N TRP A 107 -7.19 3.34 6.80
CA TRP A 107 -7.41 4.09 8.02
C TRP A 107 -6.13 4.81 8.42
N LEU A 108 -6.20 6.14 8.46
CA LEU A 108 -5.18 7.00 9.04
C LEU A 108 -5.53 7.22 10.52
N VAL A 109 -4.76 6.56 11.39
CA VAL A 109 -4.99 6.50 12.82
C VAL A 109 -3.92 7.30 13.54
N GLU A 110 -4.34 8.30 14.30
CA GLU A 110 -3.45 8.99 15.23
C GLU A 110 -3.39 8.25 16.56
N CYS A 111 -2.18 7.94 16.99
CA CYS A 111 -1.91 7.38 18.30
C CYS A 111 -1.84 8.50 19.34
N THR A 112 -2.89 8.63 20.15
CA THR A 112 -2.96 9.62 21.23
C THR A 112 -3.73 9.06 22.43
N SER A 113 -3.21 9.29 23.63
CA SER A 113 -3.93 9.01 24.89
C SER A 113 -4.90 10.14 25.26
N ALA A 114 -4.75 11.30 24.63
CA ALA A 114 -5.65 12.42 24.80
C ALA A 114 -6.88 12.27 23.89
N LYS A 115 -8.06 12.68 24.38
CA LYS A 115 -9.28 12.78 23.57
C LYS A 115 -9.22 13.89 22.51
N ARG A 116 -8.04 14.45 22.23
CA ARG A 116 -7.84 15.56 21.30
C ARG A 116 -6.77 15.15 20.29
N PRO A 117 -7.06 15.27 18.98
CA PRO A 117 -6.08 15.04 17.95
C PRO A 117 -5.03 16.13 17.92
N SER A 118 -3.89 15.86 17.27
CA SER A 118 -2.92 16.89 16.93
C SER A 118 -3.49 17.90 15.92
N PRO A 119 -2.94 19.12 15.86
CA PRO A 119 -3.33 20.12 14.87
C PRO A 119 -3.26 19.58 13.43
N ALA A 120 -2.25 18.76 13.13
CA ALA A 120 -2.04 18.23 11.81
C ALA A 120 -3.18 17.27 11.39
N VAL A 121 -3.70 16.45 12.31
CA VAL A 121 -4.83 15.54 12.04
C VAL A 121 -6.15 16.32 11.89
N PHE A 122 -6.30 17.41 12.64
CA PHE A 122 -7.43 18.32 12.46
C PHE A 122 -7.42 19.00 11.08
N ASP A 123 -6.23 19.33 10.56
CA ASP A 123 -6.10 19.84 9.20
C ASP A 123 -6.44 18.78 8.15
N VAL A 124 -6.04 17.51 8.36
CA VAL A 124 -6.49 16.40 7.47
C VAL A 124 -8.01 16.32 7.45
N GLU A 125 -8.65 16.39 8.62
CA GLU A 125 -10.10 16.31 8.74
C GLU A 125 -10.79 17.44 7.95
N LYS A 126 -10.31 18.68 8.07
CA LYS A 126 -10.80 19.82 7.27
C LYS A 126 -10.61 19.60 5.77
N LEU A 127 -9.45 19.11 5.35
CA LEU A 127 -9.16 18.84 3.94
C LEU A 127 -10.06 17.73 3.38
N MET A 128 -10.35 16.70 4.18
CA MET A 128 -11.28 15.63 3.80
C MET A 128 -12.73 16.14 3.74
N ALA A 129 -13.15 17.00 4.67
CA ALA A 129 -14.47 17.63 4.64
C ALA A 129 -14.65 18.53 3.42
N ALA A 130 -13.58 19.23 2.99
CA ALA A 130 -13.60 20.06 1.79
C ALA A 130 -13.61 19.23 0.48
N GLN A 131 -13.04 18.02 0.49
CA GLN A 131 -12.94 17.15 -0.69
C GLN A 131 -13.38 15.70 -0.40
N PRO A 132 -14.68 15.48 -0.08
CA PRO A 132 -15.17 14.18 0.37
C PRO A 132 -15.04 13.08 -0.70
N VAL A 133 -15.18 13.44 -1.99
CA VAL A 133 -15.04 12.50 -3.11
C VAL A 133 -13.59 12.03 -3.29
N ALA A 134 -12.62 12.80 -2.80
CA ALA A 134 -11.20 12.50 -2.94
C ALA A 134 -10.62 11.74 -1.74
N SER A 135 -11.34 11.61 -0.63
CA SER A 135 -10.86 10.95 0.58
C SER A 135 -11.35 9.51 0.68
N GLU A 136 -10.66 8.60 -0.04
CA GLU A 136 -10.82 7.15 0.17
C GLU A 136 -10.33 6.69 1.57
N VAL A 137 -9.61 7.57 2.29
CA VAL A 137 -8.98 7.33 3.59
C VAL A 137 -9.92 7.72 4.72
N LYS A 138 -10.06 6.86 5.72
CA LYS A 138 -10.82 7.11 6.96
C LYS A 138 -9.88 7.62 8.05
N LEU A 139 -10.39 8.45 8.97
CA LEU A 139 -9.64 8.94 10.13
C LEU A 139 -10.08 8.22 11.40
N GLY A 140 -9.15 8.05 12.35
CA GLY A 140 -9.47 7.54 13.68
C GLY A 140 -8.44 7.98 14.72
N LEU A 141 -8.87 8.06 15.97
CA LEU A 141 -8.00 8.33 17.12
C LEU A 141 -7.93 7.07 17.98
N LEU A 142 -6.74 6.61 18.35
CA LEU A 142 -6.55 5.41 19.14
C LEU A 142 -5.49 5.61 20.21
N ASP A 143 -5.73 5.13 21.42
CA ASP A 143 -4.66 5.00 22.42
C ASP A 143 -3.79 3.78 22.08
N CYS A 144 -2.70 4.00 21.36
CA CYS A 144 -1.80 2.94 20.92
C CYS A 144 -0.93 2.34 22.04
N GLY A 145 -0.87 3.00 23.21
CA GLY A 145 -0.19 2.51 24.40
C GLY A 145 -1.08 1.60 25.27
N ALA A 146 -2.39 1.74 25.15
CA ALA A 146 -3.35 0.88 25.85
C ALA A 146 -3.25 -0.57 25.39
N THR A 147 -3.55 -1.49 26.32
CA THR A 147 -3.53 -2.94 26.06
C THR A 147 -4.76 -3.36 25.28
N LEU A 148 -4.54 -3.92 24.09
CA LEU A 148 -5.60 -4.52 23.28
C LEU A 148 -6.14 -5.79 23.94
N PRO A 149 -7.30 -6.33 23.53
CA PRO A 149 -7.84 -7.60 24.03
C PRO A 149 -6.88 -8.80 23.86
N SER A 150 -5.87 -8.67 22.98
CA SER A 150 -4.79 -9.63 22.84
C SER A 150 -3.73 -9.59 23.96
N GLY A 151 -3.86 -8.68 24.92
CA GLY A 151 -2.90 -8.45 26.01
C GLY A 151 -1.63 -7.70 25.60
N LYS A 152 -1.58 -7.12 24.40
CA LYS A 152 -0.44 -6.36 23.85
C LYS A 152 -0.90 -4.98 23.43
N SER A 153 -0.02 -3.98 23.51
CA SER A 153 -0.32 -2.66 22.93
C SER A 153 -0.32 -2.69 21.40
N THR A 154 -0.88 -1.67 20.75
CA THR A 154 -0.85 -1.54 19.28
C THR A 154 0.59 -1.49 18.77
N LEU A 155 1.47 -0.76 19.47
CA LEU A 155 2.89 -0.67 19.15
C LEU A 155 3.59 -2.03 19.25
N GLU A 156 3.38 -2.77 20.33
CA GLU A 156 3.96 -4.10 20.53
C GLU A 156 3.44 -5.12 19.53
N ARG A 157 2.13 -5.10 19.25
CA ARG A 157 1.47 -6.03 18.33
C ARG A 157 2.06 -5.93 16.93
N PHE A 158 2.32 -4.71 16.47
CA PHE A 158 2.87 -4.44 15.13
C PHE A 158 4.39 -4.25 15.11
N LYS A 159 5.07 -4.44 16.24
CA LYS A 159 6.53 -4.26 16.39
C LYS A 159 7.00 -2.89 15.91
N LEU A 160 6.27 -1.86 16.29
CA LEU A 160 6.55 -0.47 15.97
C LEU A 160 7.32 0.17 17.12
N GLN A 161 8.28 1.02 16.79
CA GLN A 161 8.95 1.87 17.76
C GLN A 161 8.23 3.21 17.79
N ALA A 162 7.91 3.70 18.98
CA ALA A 162 7.37 5.04 19.10
C ALA A 162 8.44 6.06 18.67
N PRO A 163 8.07 7.13 17.97
CA PRO A 163 9.00 8.20 17.65
C PRO A 163 9.56 8.81 18.93
N SER A 164 10.84 9.18 18.90
CA SER A 164 11.49 9.87 20.02
C SER A 164 10.98 11.31 20.11
N GLY A 165 10.48 11.72 21.27
CA GLY A 165 10.03 13.10 21.53
C GLY A 165 8.52 13.30 21.43
N ASP A 166 8.09 14.56 21.34
CA ASP A 166 6.67 14.97 21.36
C ASP A 166 6.00 14.92 19.97
N ALA A 167 6.61 14.24 19.00
CA ALA A 167 6.05 14.13 17.65
C ALA A 167 4.79 13.24 17.63
N PRO A 168 3.72 13.64 16.94
CA PRO A 168 2.51 12.83 16.83
C PRO A 168 2.82 11.53 16.09
N LEU A 169 2.44 10.41 16.70
CA LEU A 169 2.55 9.11 16.06
C LEU A 169 1.30 8.86 15.21
N VAL A 170 1.47 8.83 13.89
CA VAL A 170 0.37 8.56 12.95
C VAL A 170 0.66 7.29 12.16
N LEU A 171 -0.32 6.38 12.15
CA LEU A 171 -0.24 5.08 11.51
C LEU A 171 -1.26 4.99 10.37
N LEU A 172 -0.88 4.37 9.27
CA LEU A 172 -1.76 4.04 8.16
C LEU A 172 -1.94 2.53 8.07
N PHE A 173 -3.16 2.07 8.32
CA PHE A 173 -3.60 0.70 8.08
C PHE A 173 -4.27 0.65 6.72
N ALA A 174 -3.75 -0.13 5.78
CA ALA A 174 -4.34 -0.29 4.44
C ALA A 174 -3.96 -1.64 3.82
N ASN A 175 -4.75 -2.11 2.86
CA ASN A 175 -4.43 -3.25 1.98
C ASN A 175 -4.04 -4.54 2.74
N GLN A 176 -4.57 -4.75 3.95
CA GLN A 176 -4.25 -5.86 4.85
C GLN A 176 -2.74 -6.09 5.04
N GLU A 177 -1.94 -5.03 5.09
CA GLU A 177 -0.53 -5.16 5.39
C GLU A 177 -0.34 -5.61 6.85
N ALA A 178 0.58 -6.55 7.06
CA ALA A 178 0.85 -7.11 8.39
C ALA A 178 1.44 -6.07 9.35
N ARG A 179 2.02 -5.00 8.80
CA ARG A 179 2.59 -3.88 9.54
C ARG A 179 2.03 -2.59 8.93
N PRO A 180 1.45 -1.68 9.72
CA PRO A 180 1.00 -0.39 9.21
C PRO A 180 2.19 0.47 8.82
N ALA A 181 1.97 1.37 7.87
CA ALA A 181 2.95 2.40 7.53
C ALA A 181 2.90 3.51 8.59
N MET A 182 4.03 4.14 8.89
CA MET A 182 4.14 5.20 9.88
C MET A 182 4.50 6.51 9.21
N ALA A 183 3.77 7.58 9.51
CA ALA A 183 4.15 8.92 9.08
C ALA A 183 5.23 9.46 10.02
N THR A 184 6.35 9.91 9.47
CA THR A 184 7.49 10.42 10.25
C THR A 184 7.99 11.76 9.70
N GLY A 185 8.59 12.58 10.56
CA GLY A 185 9.23 13.84 10.17
C GLY A 185 8.28 14.79 9.44
N ALA A 186 8.71 15.29 8.28
CA ALA A 186 7.93 16.23 7.46
C ALA A 186 6.55 15.70 7.02
N ILE A 187 6.37 14.38 6.95
CA ILE A 187 5.06 13.80 6.61
C ILE A 187 4.05 14.10 7.70
N ALA A 188 4.42 13.96 8.98
CA ALA A 188 3.52 14.20 10.11
C ALA A 188 3.41 15.69 10.48
N ALA A 189 4.19 16.56 9.83
CA ALA A 189 4.24 17.98 10.16
C ALA A 189 3.01 18.77 9.68
N SER A 190 2.33 18.34 8.61
CA SER A 190 1.17 19.04 8.05
C SER A 190 0.05 18.08 7.65
N GLY A 191 -1.21 18.53 7.76
CA GLY A 191 -2.34 17.71 7.31
C GLY A 191 -2.32 17.43 5.81
N ALA A 192 -1.88 18.38 4.99
CA ALA A 192 -1.78 18.20 3.55
C ALA A 192 -0.76 17.12 3.15
N SER A 193 0.43 17.14 3.76
CA SER A 193 1.46 16.13 3.52
C SER A 193 1.02 14.74 4.01
N MET A 194 0.39 14.65 5.18
CA MET A 194 -0.18 13.39 5.68
C MET A 194 -1.25 12.82 4.75
N LEU A 195 -2.19 13.64 4.29
CA LEU A 195 -3.26 13.16 3.41
C LEU A 195 -2.72 12.71 2.05
N ARG A 196 -1.77 13.46 1.47
CA ARG A 196 -1.11 13.07 0.21
C ARG A 196 -0.35 11.76 0.37
N TRP A 197 0.43 11.63 1.43
CA TRP A 197 1.15 10.40 1.77
C TRP A 197 0.20 9.22 1.98
N ALA A 198 -0.90 9.42 2.70
CA ALA A 198 -1.89 8.39 2.96
C ALA A 198 -2.56 7.90 1.66
N LYS A 199 -2.93 8.83 0.76
CA LYS A 199 -3.48 8.49 -0.56
C LYS A 199 -2.51 7.70 -1.43
N GLU A 200 -1.23 8.06 -1.43
CA GLU A 200 -0.22 7.35 -2.21
C GLU A 200 0.06 5.96 -1.64
N THR A 201 0.26 5.89 -0.33
CA THR A 201 0.64 4.64 0.36
C THR A 201 -0.51 3.64 0.43
N SER A 202 -1.76 4.12 0.42
CA SER A 202 -2.96 3.27 0.42
C SER A 202 -3.32 2.68 -0.94
N LYS A 203 -2.60 3.03 -2.03
CA LYS A 203 -2.84 2.42 -3.34
C LYS A 203 -2.63 0.89 -3.26
N PRO A 204 -3.59 0.09 -3.73
CA PRO A 204 -3.48 -1.36 -3.65
C PRO A 204 -2.32 -1.85 -4.53
N LYS A 205 -1.50 -2.73 -3.96
CA LYS A 205 -0.31 -3.28 -4.61
C LYS A 205 -0.69 -4.54 -5.40
N VAL A 206 -0.44 -4.50 -6.71
CA VAL A 206 -0.57 -5.65 -7.61
C VAL A 206 0.80 -6.26 -7.82
N ASN A 207 1.02 -7.48 -7.34
CA ASN A 207 2.32 -8.13 -7.40
C ASN A 207 2.47 -8.95 -8.69
N LYS A 208 3.68 -8.99 -9.26
CA LYS A 208 4.01 -9.79 -10.45
C LYS A 208 5.04 -10.86 -10.06
N PRO A 209 4.61 -12.01 -9.50
CA PRO A 209 5.53 -13.06 -9.08
C PRO A 209 6.26 -13.63 -10.29
N GLN A 210 7.56 -13.88 -10.11
CA GLN A 210 8.44 -14.45 -11.13
C GLN A 210 8.85 -15.90 -10.79
N SER A 211 8.40 -16.40 -9.64
CA SER A 211 8.76 -17.71 -9.10
C SER A 211 7.62 -18.28 -8.25
N SER A 212 7.58 -19.60 -8.07
CA SER A 212 6.62 -20.23 -7.15
C SER A 212 6.72 -19.70 -5.72
N GLU A 213 7.93 -19.37 -5.25
CA GLU A 213 8.14 -18.79 -3.91
C GLU A 213 7.52 -17.40 -3.76
N SER A 214 7.65 -16.56 -4.80
CA SER A 214 7.01 -15.24 -4.79
C SER A 214 5.49 -15.35 -4.91
N LEU A 215 4.97 -16.30 -5.71
CA LEU A 215 3.53 -16.58 -5.75
C LEU A 215 3.02 -17.03 -4.38
N ASP A 216 3.72 -17.96 -3.72
CA ASP A 216 3.35 -18.44 -2.40
C ASP A 216 3.32 -17.31 -1.36
N LYS A 217 4.36 -16.46 -1.34
CA LYS A 217 4.47 -15.32 -0.42
C LYS A 217 3.36 -14.28 -0.62
N HIS A 218 3.01 -13.97 -1.87
CA HIS A 218 2.09 -12.88 -2.21
C HIS A 218 0.63 -13.31 -2.35
N CYS A 219 0.38 -14.59 -2.63
CA CYS A 219 -0.94 -15.12 -2.95
C CYS A 219 -1.34 -16.29 -2.06
N LEU A 220 -0.61 -17.41 -2.11
CA LEU A 220 -1.08 -18.69 -1.53
C LEU A 220 -1.10 -18.70 0.01
N LYS A 221 -0.27 -17.87 0.67
CA LYS A 221 -0.28 -17.72 2.13
C LYS A 221 -1.34 -16.74 2.66
N LYS A 222 -2.17 -16.18 1.79
CA LYS A 222 -3.11 -15.09 2.13
C LYS A 222 -4.52 -15.62 2.11
N LYS A 223 -5.38 -15.12 3.01
CA LYS A 223 -6.77 -15.61 3.17
C LYS A 223 -7.52 -15.68 1.84
N TRP A 224 -7.38 -14.63 1.05
CA TRP A 224 -7.97 -14.50 -0.28
C TRP A 224 -6.93 -13.94 -1.24
N CYS A 225 -6.87 -14.52 -2.44
CA CYS A 225 -6.02 -14.02 -3.51
C CYS A 225 -6.74 -14.05 -4.85
N VAL A 226 -6.66 -12.96 -5.60
CA VAL A 226 -7.08 -12.88 -6.99
C VAL A 226 -5.86 -12.96 -7.88
N LEU A 227 -5.83 -13.99 -8.72
CA LEU A 227 -4.79 -14.26 -9.69
C LEU A 227 -5.30 -13.89 -11.09
N ILE A 228 -4.64 -12.93 -11.71
CA ILE A 228 -4.95 -12.43 -13.05
C ILE A 228 -3.91 -13.00 -14.01
N MET A 229 -4.33 -13.88 -14.90
CA MET A 229 -3.45 -14.42 -15.94
C MET A 229 -3.53 -13.55 -17.18
N THR A 230 -2.43 -12.87 -17.52
CA THR A 230 -2.35 -12.05 -18.74
C THR A 230 -1.70 -12.83 -19.86
N ALA A 231 -2.17 -12.61 -21.09
CA ALA A 231 -1.55 -13.18 -22.29
C ALA A 231 -0.20 -12.52 -22.63
N VAL A 232 0.01 -11.30 -22.13
CA VAL A 232 1.20 -10.48 -22.38
C VAL A 232 1.88 -10.05 -21.08
N SER A 233 3.21 -9.88 -21.14
CA SER A 233 4.02 -9.45 -20.00
C SER A 233 3.69 -8.05 -19.46
N ASN A 234 3.25 -7.19 -20.37
CA ASN A 234 2.91 -5.80 -20.09
C ASN A 234 1.46 -5.61 -20.51
N PRO A 235 0.50 -5.70 -19.57
CA PRO A 235 -0.88 -5.38 -19.88
C PRO A 235 -0.97 -3.96 -20.42
N SER A 236 -1.93 -3.74 -21.30
CA SER A 236 -2.28 -2.42 -21.85
C SER A 236 -2.66 -1.44 -20.73
N GLU A 237 -2.61 -0.15 -21.00
CA GLU A 237 -2.93 0.87 -19.99
C GLU A 237 -4.38 0.74 -19.49
N SER A 238 -5.32 0.41 -20.38
CA SER A 238 -6.72 0.12 -20.04
C SER A 238 -6.86 -1.10 -19.14
N GLU A 239 -6.12 -2.18 -19.41
CA GLU A 239 -6.08 -3.35 -18.51
C GLU A 239 -5.47 -3.00 -17.16
N ARG A 240 -4.37 -2.23 -17.11
CA ARG A 240 -3.77 -1.78 -15.84
C ARG A 240 -4.73 -0.93 -15.02
N ALA A 241 -5.43 -0.01 -15.66
CA ALA A 241 -6.45 0.82 -15.02
C ALA A 241 -7.58 -0.06 -14.45
N SER A 242 -8.01 -1.08 -15.19
CA SER A 242 -9.08 -1.99 -14.76
C SER A 242 -8.63 -2.91 -13.62
N ILE A 243 -7.40 -3.43 -13.67
CA ILE A 243 -6.78 -4.17 -12.57
C ILE A 243 -6.66 -3.27 -11.33
N SER A 244 -6.30 -2.00 -11.49
CA SER A 244 -6.24 -1.04 -10.38
C SER A 244 -7.62 -0.78 -9.78
N LYS A 245 -8.66 -0.64 -10.61
CA LYS A 245 -10.06 -0.50 -10.15
C LYS A 245 -10.53 -1.74 -9.38
N LEU A 246 -10.28 -2.93 -9.91
CA LEU A 246 -10.55 -4.20 -9.23
C LEU A 246 -9.87 -4.26 -7.86
N ALA A 247 -8.57 -3.95 -7.83
CA ALA A 247 -7.79 -3.98 -6.59
C ALA A 247 -8.23 -2.92 -5.57
N LYS A 248 -8.73 -1.77 -6.04
CA LYS A 248 -9.34 -0.74 -5.17
C LYS A 248 -10.68 -1.19 -4.61
N GLY A 249 -11.47 -1.94 -5.37
CA GLY A 249 -12.75 -2.47 -4.92
C GLY A 249 -12.62 -3.61 -3.89
N LEU A 250 -11.48 -4.31 -3.89
CA LEU A 250 -11.25 -5.52 -3.09
C LEU A 250 -9.97 -5.40 -2.26
N ARG A 251 -9.89 -4.38 -1.39
CA ARG A 251 -8.69 -4.11 -0.58
C ARG A 251 -8.39 -5.19 0.46
N ASP A 252 -9.37 -6.02 0.75
CA ASP A 252 -9.28 -7.19 1.62
C ASP A 252 -8.69 -8.43 0.92
N VAL A 253 -8.39 -8.32 -0.38
CA VAL A 253 -7.89 -9.41 -1.22
C VAL A 253 -6.53 -9.05 -1.81
N ARG A 254 -5.64 -10.03 -1.95
CA ARG A 254 -4.33 -9.82 -2.57
C ARG A 254 -4.40 -10.04 -4.07
N PHE A 255 -3.82 -9.10 -4.82
CA PHE A 255 -3.82 -9.15 -6.28
C PHE A 255 -2.44 -9.57 -6.81
N VAL A 256 -2.48 -10.54 -7.71
CA VAL A 256 -1.31 -11.07 -8.39
C VAL A 256 -1.58 -11.14 -9.88
N THR A 257 -0.62 -10.69 -10.69
CA THR A 257 -0.67 -10.81 -12.14
C THR A 257 0.42 -11.76 -12.63
N VAL A 258 0.02 -12.81 -13.36
CA VAL A 258 0.92 -13.81 -13.92
C VAL A 258 0.92 -13.72 -15.44
N ASP A 259 2.11 -13.58 -16.02
CA ASP A 259 2.29 -13.60 -17.47
C ASP A 259 2.30 -15.05 -17.99
N SER A 260 1.21 -15.45 -18.64
CA SER A 260 1.03 -16.78 -19.22
C SER A 260 1.92 -17.07 -20.44
N ALA A 261 2.50 -16.04 -21.07
CA ALA A 261 3.47 -16.22 -22.14
C ALA A 261 4.81 -16.72 -21.58
N LYS A 262 5.19 -16.26 -20.37
CA LYS A 262 6.45 -16.62 -19.70
C LYS A 262 6.32 -17.78 -18.73
N PHE A 263 5.15 -17.94 -18.11
CA PHE A 263 4.94 -18.93 -17.06
C PHE A 263 3.76 -19.83 -17.40
N THR A 264 3.94 -21.12 -17.14
CA THR A 264 2.84 -22.10 -17.11
C THR A 264 2.53 -22.37 -15.66
N MET A 265 1.28 -22.10 -15.25
CA MET A 265 0.76 -22.60 -13.97
C MET A 265 0.24 -24.01 -14.17
N LYS A 266 0.68 -24.93 -13.32
CA LYS A 266 -0.01 -26.19 -13.13
C LYS A 266 -1.19 -25.93 -12.21
N LEU A 267 -2.38 -25.88 -12.81
CA LEU A 267 -3.64 -25.99 -12.09
C LEU A 267 -4.12 -27.39 -12.47
N ASP A 268 -3.78 -28.39 -11.65
CA ASP A 268 -4.31 -29.73 -11.83
C ASP A 268 -5.77 -29.68 -11.38
N LEU A 269 -6.62 -29.33 -12.34
CA LEU A 269 -8.06 -29.38 -12.18
C LEU A 269 -8.50 -30.79 -12.53
N PRO A 270 -9.44 -31.37 -11.77
CA PRO A 270 -10.06 -32.61 -12.18
C PRO A 270 -10.60 -32.42 -13.60
N ASP A 271 -10.17 -33.30 -14.51
CA ASP A 271 -10.53 -33.23 -15.92
C ASP A 271 -12.08 -33.26 -15.99
N PRO A 272 -12.76 -32.24 -16.55
CA PRO A 272 -14.22 -32.21 -16.57
C PRO A 272 -14.82 -33.36 -17.40
N SER A 273 -13.99 -34.08 -18.17
CA SER A 273 -14.35 -35.33 -18.86
C SER A 273 -14.27 -36.59 -17.99
N ALA A 274 -13.80 -36.49 -16.74
CA ALA A 274 -13.68 -37.62 -15.82
C ALA A 274 -14.89 -37.80 -14.89
N THR A 275 -15.97 -37.03 -15.08
CA THR A 275 -17.29 -37.43 -14.59
C THR A 275 -17.69 -38.70 -15.34
N ALA A 276 -17.51 -39.83 -14.66
CA ALA A 276 -17.94 -41.13 -15.12
C ALA A 276 -19.43 -41.08 -15.49
N VAL A 277 -19.69 -41.12 -16.80
CA VAL A 277 -20.97 -41.47 -17.37
C VAL A 277 -21.27 -42.90 -16.94
N MET A 278 -22.08 -43.05 -15.91
CA MET A 278 -22.87 -44.26 -15.65
C MET A 278 -24.33 -43.87 -15.85
N GLY A 279 -24.84 -44.05 -17.06
CA GLY A 279 -26.24 -43.80 -17.42
C GLY A 279 -26.38 -43.27 -18.84
N ASP A 280 -26.88 -44.12 -19.73
CA ASP A 280 -27.28 -43.76 -21.09
C ASP A 280 -28.39 -42.68 -21.06
N ASP A 281 -28.36 -41.79 -22.05
CA ASP A 281 -29.38 -40.80 -22.43
C ASP A 281 -29.47 -39.49 -21.60
N GLU A 282 -28.46 -38.61 -21.74
CA GLU A 282 -28.56 -37.19 -22.12
C GLU A 282 -27.18 -36.53 -21.91
N VAL A 283 -26.37 -36.46 -22.98
CA VAL A 283 -25.01 -35.91 -22.91
C VAL A 283 -25.06 -34.39 -23.00
N GLU A 284 -25.21 -33.74 -21.85
CA GLU A 284 -24.89 -32.32 -21.70
C GLU A 284 -23.37 -32.18 -21.91
N ARG A 285 -23.00 -31.60 -23.05
CA ARG A 285 -21.61 -31.47 -23.49
C ARG A 285 -20.91 -30.41 -22.64
N THR A 286 -20.37 -30.81 -21.49
CA THR A 286 -19.57 -29.93 -20.63
C THR A 286 -18.29 -29.53 -21.35
N GLU A 287 -18.25 -28.29 -21.87
CA GLU A 287 -17.05 -27.73 -22.49
C GLU A 287 -15.88 -27.75 -21.48
N PRO A 288 -14.68 -28.18 -21.88
CA PRO A 288 -13.53 -28.17 -20.98
C PRO A 288 -13.27 -26.73 -20.52
N LEU A 289 -13.10 -26.55 -19.21
CA LEU A 289 -12.78 -25.27 -18.59
C LEU A 289 -11.41 -24.79 -19.11
N ASN A 290 -11.43 -24.03 -20.19
CA ASN A 290 -10.25 -23.36 -20.74
C ASN A 290 -9.89 -22.17 -19.85
N LEU A 291 -9.31 -22.44 -18.69
CA LEU A 291 -8.80 -21.43 -17.75
C LEU A 291 -7.53 -20.74 -18.26
N MET A 292 -6.97 -21.23 -19.37
CA MET A 292 -5.83 -20.63 -20.03
C MET A 292 -6.26 -19.36 -20.76
N PRO A 293 -5.57 -18.23 -20.56
CA PRO A 293 -5.87 -17.00 -21.27
C PRO A 293 -5.77 -17.22 -22.78
N THR A 294 -6.80 -16.81 -23.50
CA THR A 294 -6.76 -16.76 -24.96
C THR A 294 -5.90 -15.56 -25.38
N LYS A 295 -5.41 -15.55 -26.64
CA LYS A 295 -4.53 -14.47 -27.15
C LYS A 295 -5.09 -13.05 -26.93
N SER A 296 -6.40 -12.92 -26.71
CA SER A 296 -7.11 -11.66 -26.57
C SER A 296 -7.73 -11.42 -25.18
N ARG A 297 -7.65 -12.36 -24.23
CA ARG A 297 -8.36 -12.23 -22.95
C ARG A 297 -7.51 -12.66 -21.77
N SER A 298 -7.43 -11.77 -20.78
CA SER A 298 -6.87 -12.06 -19.47
C SER A 298 -7.95 -12.78 -18.63
N SER A 299 -7.58 -13.81 -17.88
CA SER A 299 -8.51 -14.54 -16.99
C SER A 299 -8.31 -14.12 -15.53
N VAL A 300 -9.41 -14.02 -14.77
CA VAL A 300 -9.41 -13.66 -13.34
C VAL A 300 -9.83 -14.87 -12.52
N LEU A 301 -8.95 -15.32 -11.63
CA LEU A 301 -9.14 -16.51 -10.79
C LEU A 301 -9.14 -16.10 -9.32
N LEU A 302 -10.16 -16.52 -8.57
CA LEU A 302 -10.22 -16.33 -7.11
C LEU A 302 -9.75 -17.61 -6.41
N LEU A 303 -8.72 -17.47 -5.58
CA LEU A 303 -8.09 -18.55 -4.84
C LEU A 303 -8.29 -18.36 -3.33
N LYS A 304 -8.69 -19.44 -2.65
CA LYS A 304 -8.77 -19.56 -1.19
C LYS A 304 -7.85 -20.68 -0.73
N PRO A 305 -6.89 -20.44 0.18
CA PRO A 305 -6.16 -21.54 0.80
C PRO A 305 -7.11 -22.32 1.70
N THR A 306 -7.10 -23.64 1.60
CA THR A 306 -7.77 -24.50 2.57
C THR A 306 -6.88 -24.66 3.80
N ALA A 307 -7.46 -25.08 4.92
CA ALA A 307 -6.67 -25.31 6.13
C ALA A 307 -5.58 -26.36 5.83
N LYS A 308 -4.39 -26.17 6.40
CA LYS A 308 -3.37 -27.23 6.38
C LYS A 308 -3.95 -28.43 7.09
N ASP A 309 -4.13 -29.54 6.36
CA ASP A 309 -4.13 -30.85 6.99
C ASP A 309 -2.91 -30.91 7.91
N GLY A 310 -3.07 -31.37 9.15
CA GLY A 310 -2.00 -31.42 10.16
C GLY A 310 -0.72 -32.18 9.76
N SER A 311 -0.64 -32.65 8.51
CA SER A 311 0.51 -33.30 7.86
C SER A 311 1.65 -32.35 7.44
N GLY A 312 1.47 -31.02 7.55
CA GLY A 312 2.53 -30.05 7.29
C GLY A 312 2.91 -29.84 5.82
N LYS A 313 2.33 -30.63 4.89
CA LYS A 313 2.42 -30.41 3.44
C LYS A 313 1.60 -29.18 3.03
N SER A 314 1.95 -28.58 1.89
CA SER A 314 1.39 -27.31 1.41
C SER A 314 -0.14 -27.35 1.40
N ALA A 315 -0.76 -26.29 1.95
CA ALA A 315 -2.22 -26.19 2.04
C ALA A 315 -2.86 -26.41 0.66
N ALA A 316 -3.85 -27.30 0.55
CA ALA A 316 -4.63 -27.41 -0.67
C ALA A 316 -5.30 -26.05 -0.97
N MET A 317 -5.60 -25.80 -2.23
CA MET A 317 -6.17 -24.51 -2.66
C MET A 317 -7.54 -24.77 -3.28
N ALA A 318 -8.51 -23.95 -2.94
CA ALA A 318 -9.83 -23.98 -3.54
C ALA A 318 -9.91 -22.87 -4.59
N LEU A 319 -10.21 -23.22 -5.85
CA LEU A 319 -10.44 -22.29 -6.94
C LEU A 319 -11.94 -22.03 -7.08
N ALA A 320 -12.36 -20.77 -7.08
CA ALA A 320 -13.75 -20.43 -7.37
C ALA A 320 -14.06 -20.69 -8.85
N ILE A 321 -15.05 -21.55 -9.09
CA ILE A 321 -15.65 -21.76 -10.42
C ILE A 321 -17.14 -21.48 -10.26
N PRO A 322 -17.60 -20.25 -10.58
CA PRO A 322 -19.01 -19.91 -10.40
C PRO A 322 -19.88 -20.87 -11.22
N SER A 323 -20.87 -21.46 -10.57
CA SER A 323 -21.91 -22.24 -11.25
C SER A 323 -22.88 -21.35 -12.01
N ASP A 324 -23.08 -20.11 -11.55
CA ASP A 324 -23.91 -19.12 -12.22
C ASP A 324 -23.20 -18.61 -13.49
N PRO A 325 -23.81 -18.75 -14.68
CA PRO A 325 -23.25 -18.25 -15.93
C PRO A 325 -23.02 -16.74 -15.93
N ALA A 326 -23.84 -15.95 -15.20
CA ALA A 326 -23.66 -14.51 -15.12
C ALA A 326 -22.40 -14.16 -14.32
N ALA A 327 -22.18 -14.81 -13.18
CA ALA A 327 -20.96 -14.66 -12.38
C ALA A 327 -19.71 -15.14 -13.14
N LYS A 328 -19.82 -16.24 -13.90
CA LYS A 328 -18.74 -16.72 -14.78
C LYS A 328 -18.41 -15.68 -15.85
N GLN A 329 -19.42 -15.17 -16.55
CA GLN A 329 -19.25 -14.12 -17.55
C GLN A 329 -18.64 -12.85 -16.95
N ALA A 330 -19.05 -12.44 -15.75
CA ALA A 330 -18.50 -11.28 -15.05
C ALA A 330 -17.01 -11.45 -14.69
N LEU A 331 -16.56 -12.66 -14.32
CA LEU A 331 -15.14 -12.94 -14.10
C LEU A 331 -14.36 -13.00 -15.42
N ASP A 332 -14.93 -13.61 -16.46
CA ASP A 332 -14.31 -13.73 -17.79
C ASP A 332 -14.19 -12.36 -18.49
N ASP A 333 -15.17 -11.48 -18.31
CA ASP A 333 -15.14 -10.09 -18.75
C ASP A 333 -14.56 -9.15 -17.68
N GLY A 334 -14.02 -9.66 -16.57
CA GLY A 334 -13.78 -8.85 -15.36
C GLY A 334 -12.79 -7.69 -15.52
N LEU A 335 -11.90 -7.74 -16.53
CA LEU A 335 -11.07 -6.58 -16.88
C LEU A 335 -11.81 -5.52 -17.71
N LYS A 336 -12.93 -5.85 -18.36
CA LYS A 336 -13.78 -4.89 -19.08
C LYS A 336 -14.79 -4.22 -18.15
N ASP A 337 -15.41 -5.00 -17.26
CA ASP A 337 -16.39 -4.53 -16.27
C ASP A 337 -15.91 -4.80 -14.84
N ALA A 338 -14.97 -3.95 -14.39
CA ALA A 338 -14.39 -4.06 -13.06
C ALA A 338 -15.45 -3.98 -11.93
N PRO A 339 -16.45 -3.06 -11.95
CA PRO A 339 -17.51 -3.04 -10.94
C PRO A 339 -18.27 -4.36 -10.79
N ALA A 340 -18.76 -4.95 -11.89
CA ALA A 340 -19.51 -6.21 -11.84
C ALA A 340 -18.64 -7.36 -11.30
N ALA A 341 -17.37 -7.42 -11.70
CA ALA A 341 -16.42 -8.39 -11.17
C ALA A 341 -16.13 -8.20 -9.68
N VAL A 342 -16.03 -6.95 -9.18
CA VAL A 342 -15.88 -6.68 -7.73
C VAL A 342 -17.08 -7.21 -6.95
N GLU A 343 -18.31 -6.94 -7.40
CA GLU A 343 -19.51 -7.42 -6.73
C GLU A 343 -19.59 -8.95 -6.71
N THR A 344 -19.28 -9.58 -7.84
CA THR A 344 -19.24 -11.04 -7.97
C THR A 344 -18.21 -11.65 -7.01
N ILE A 345 -16.98 -11.12 -6.97
CA ILE A 345 -15.93 -11.62 -6.08
C ILE A 345 -16.33 -11.43 -4.60
N ARG A 346 -16.93 -10.29 -4.23
CA ARG A 346 -17.43 -10.07 -2.87
C ARG A 346 -18.51 -11.07 -2.49
N ALA A 347 -19.46 -11.34 -3.38
CA ALA A 347 -20.52 -12.32 -3.14
C ALA A 347 -19.94 -13.73 -2.92
N LEU A 348 -18.95 -14.13 -3.75
CA LEU A 348 -18.25 -15.41 -3.60
C LEU A 348 -17.50 -15.50 -2.27
N ILE A 349 -16.79 -14.44 -1.87
CA ILE A 349 -16.07 -14.37 -0.60
C ILE A 349 -17.06 -14.46 0.58
N ALA A 350 -18.16 -13.71 0.53
CA ALA A 350 -19.17 -13.69 1.59
C ALA A 350 -19.84 -15.06 1.75
N ALA A 351 -20.24 -15.71 0.64
CA ALA A 351 -20.80 -17.05 0.66
C ALA A 351 -19.80 -18.06 1.25
N ALA A 352 -18.54 -17.96 0.82
CA ALA A 352 -17.48 -18.85 1.29
C ALA A 352 -17.05 -18.65 2.75
N ASP A 353 -17.15 -17.43 3.28
CA ASP A 353 -16.90 -17.14 4.69
C ASP A 353 -18.12 -17.56 5.55
N ALA A 354 -19.34 -17.49 5.02
CA ALA A 354 -20.56 -17.89 5.72
C ALA A 354 -20.67 -19.42 5.91
N GLU A 355 -20.24 -20.20 4.93
CA GLU A 355 -20.34 -21.66 5.01
C GLU A 355 -19.39 -22.28 6.06
N ALA A 356 -18.31 -21.57 6.44
CA ALA A 356 -17.25 -22.05 7.34
C ALA A 356 -16.65 -23.43 6.97
N LYS A 357 -16.96 -23.95 5.77
CA LYS A 357 -16.41 -25.19 5.21
C LYS A 357 -15.03 -24.92 4.62
N GLU A 358 -14.20 -25.96 4.61
CA GLU A 358 -12.87 -25.92 3.99
C GLU A 358 -12.96 -25.63 2.49
N VAL A 359 -13.93 -26.25 1.81
CA VAL A 359 -14.26 -26.02 0.40
C VAL A 359 -15.70 -25.54 0.32
N PRO A 360 -15.93 -24.25 0.05
CA PRO A 360 -17.29 -23.73 -0.12
C PRO A 360 -17.96 -24.26 -1.39
N THR A 361 -19.29 -24.20 -1.42
CA THR A 361 -20.04 -24.47 -2.66
C THR A 361 -19.59 -23.55 -3.80
N GLY A 362 -19.42 -24.09 -5.01
CA GLY A 362 -18.86 -23.34 -6.15
C GLY A 362 -17.34 -23.19 -6.15
N PHE A 363 -16.63 -23.83 -5.22
CA PHE A 363 -15.18 -23.94 -5.27
C PHE A 363 -14.76 -25.37 -5.61
N THR A 364 -13.76 -25.49 -6.47
CA THR A 364 -13.11 -26.77 -6.80
C THR A 364 -11.80 -26.87 -6.02
N LEU A 365 -11.64 -27.94 -5.25
CA LEU A 365 -10.39 -28.24 -4.56
C LEU A 365 -9.33 -28.64 -5.59
N LEU A 366 -8.16 -28.01 -5.52
CA LEU A 366 -6.99 -28.37 -6.28
C LEU A 366 -6.18 -29.42 -5.50
N GLU A 367 -5.86 -30.54 -6.16
CA GLU A 367 -5.07 -31.62 -5.57
C GLU A 367 -3.64 -31.17 -5.23
N GLU A 368 -3.06 -30.34 -6.09
CA GLU A 368 -1.73 -29.77 -5.92
C GLU A 368 -1.78 -28.26 -5.72
N THR A 369 -0.85 -27.74 -4.91
CA THR A 369 -0.67 -26.30 -4.82
C THR A 369 -0.21 -25.73 -6.15
N PRO A 370 -0.82 -24.62 -6.62
CA PRO A 370 -0.43 -24.00 -7.87
C PRO A 370 1.05 -23.62 -7.87
N THR A 371 1.81 -24.15 -8.82
CA THR A 371 3.23 -23.81 -8.99
C THR A 371 3.47 -23.04 -10.27
N LEU A 372 4.32 -22.01 -10.19
CA LEU A 372 4.78 -21.27 -11.37
C LEU A 372 6.00 -21.97 -11.95
N ARG A 373 5.83 -22.53 -13.15
CA ARG A 373 6.96 -23.02 -13.93
C ARG A 373 7.26 -22.05 -15.05
N ALA A 374 8.51 -21.62 -15.16
CA ALA A 374 8.96 -20.92 -16.35
C ALA A 374 8.63 -21.78 -17.57
N ARG A 375 7.85 -21.23 -18.50
CA ARG A 375 7.54 -21.87 -19.76
C ARG A 375 8.87 -21.99 -20.46
N ARG A 376 9.40 -23.22 -20.53
CA ARG A 376 10.55 -23.49 -21.38
C ARG A 376 10.09 -23.07 -22.76
N SER A 377 10.63 -21.97 -23.28
CA SER A 377 10.42 -21.66 -24.67
C SER A 377 10.79 -22.95 -25.38
N HIS A 378 9.85 -23.51 -26.15
CA HIS A 378 10.22 -24.47 -27.17
C HIS A 378 11.08 -23.67 -28.14
N ARG A 379 12.33 -23.42 -27.72
CA ARG A 379 13.42 -23.03 -28.58
C ARG A 379 13.42 -24.17 -29.54
N ARG A 380 12.78 -23.94 -30.70
CA ARG A 380 12.65 -24.87 -31.79
C ARG A 380 13.97 -25.60 -31.81
N ARG A 381 13.96 -26.85 -31.37
CA ARG A 381 15.11 -27.72 -31.51
C ARG A 381 15.22 -27.75 -33.02
N ALA A 382 16.11 -26.91 -33.57
CA ALA A 382 16.32 -26.83 -34.99
C ALA A 382 16.47 -28.28 -35.43
N ASN A 383 15.67 -28.63 -36.42
CA ASN A 383 15.40 -29.98 -36.86
C ASN A 383 16.72 -30.61 -37.35
N ASN A 384 17.58 -31.03 -36.42
CA ASN A 384 18.75 -31.86 -36.65
C ASN A 384 18.32 -33.34 -36.61
N GLY A 385 17.16 -33.60 -37.22
CA GLY A 385 16.64 -34.92 -37.57
C GLY A 385 17.01 -35.23 -39.01
N GLY A 386 18.30 -35.19 -39.33
CA GLY A 386 18.89 -35.86 -40.49
C GLY A 386 19.44 -37.20 -40.02
N SER A 387 18.63 -38.24 -40.16
CA SER A 387 18.94 -39.63 -39.83
C SER A 387 20.17 -40.16 -40.57
N GLY A 388 21.05 -40.84 -39.83
CA GLY A 388 21.61 -42.12 -40.23
C GLY A 388 22.47 -42.16 -41.50
N ARG A 389 23.75 -41.80 -41.38
CA ARG A 389 24.81 -42.51 -42.09
C ARG A 389 26.05 -42.55 -41.23
N SER A 390 26.34 -43.74 -40.73
CA SER A 390 27.66 -44.14 -40.25
C SER A 390 28.69 -43.83 -41.33
N ARG A 391 29.39 -42.71 -41.19
CA ARG A 391 30.64 -42.44 -41.89
C ARG A 391 31.67 -42.04 -40.87
N SER A 392 32.51 -43.00 -40.54
CA SER A 392 33.89 -42.76 -40.18
C SER A 392 34.52 -41.85 -41.25
N SER A 393 34.86 -40.61 -40.89
CA SER A 393 35.96 -39.87 -41.53
C SER A 393 36.20 -38.60 -40.74
N SER A 394 37.35 -38.55 -40.07
CA SER A 394 38.26 -37.40 -40.06
C SER A 394 37.71 -36.09 -40.63
N ASP A 395 37.05 -35.27 -39.81
CA ASP A 395 36.86 -33.86 -40.14
C ASP A 395 38.07 -33.08 -39.63
N ALA A 396 39.00 -32.91 -40.56
CA ALA A 396 40.03 -31.90 -40.46
C ALA A 396 39.36 -30.54 -40.26
N SER A 397 39.81 -29.81 -39.25
CA SER A 397 39.63 -28.38 -39.07
C SER A 397 39.80 -27.63 -40.40
N ARG A 398 38.69 -27.33 -41.10
CA ARG A 398 38.68 -26.33 -42.16
C ARG A 398 38.87 -24.98 -41.49
N THR A 399 40.12 -24.60 -41.33
CA THR A 399 40.53 -23.22 -41.10
C THR A 399 39.92 -22.38 -42.22
N LEU A 400 39.00 -21.49 -41.87
CA LEU A 400 38.49 -20.44 -42.76
C LEU A 400 39.67 -19.83 -43.50
N THR A 401 39.55 -19.72 -44.82
CA THR A 401 40.62 -19.14 -45.63
C THR A 401 40.79 -17.68 -45.22
N ASP A 402 42.02 -17.16 -45.27
CA ASP A 402 42.32 -15.77 -44.87
C ASP A 402 41.47 -14.72 -45.62
N ILE A 403 40.95 -15.09 -46.80
CA ILE A 403 40.06 -14.28 -47.62
C ILE A 403 38.68 -14.14 -46.95
N GLU A 404 38.08 -15.24 -46.50
CA GLU A 404 36.78 -15.22 -45.81
C GLU A 404 36.86 -14.49 -44.46
N LEU A 405 38.00 -14.62 -43.77
CA LEU A 405 38.23 -13.96 -42.49
C LEU A 405 38.41 -12.45 -42.65
N LYS A 406 39.00 -12.01 -43.78
CA LYS A 406 39.10 -10.60 -44.16
C LYS A 406 37.73 -10.01 -44.55
N GLU A 407 36.89 -10.77 -45.24
CA GLU A 407 35.53 -10.37 -45.58
C GLU A 407 34.64 -10.21 -44.35
N LEU A 408 34.71 -11.15 -43.40
CA LEU A 408 33.96 -11.05 -42.14
C LEU A 408 34.39 -9.85 -41.29
N ARG A 409 35.69 -9.50 -41.28
CA ARG A 409 36.17 -8.29 -40.61
C ARG A 409 35.70 -7.02 -41.33
N GLY A 410 35.67 -7.01 -42.66
CA GLY A 410 35.13 -5.91 -43.45
C GLY A 410 33.64 -5.67 -43.19
N ASN A 411 32.85 -6.74 -43.19
CA ASN A 411 31.40 -6.67 -42.94
C ASN A 411 31.10 -6.21 -41.50
N ARG A 412 31.89 -6.64 -40.52
CA ARG A 412 31.75 -6.18 -39.13
C ARG A 412 32.09 -4.69 -38.99
N ALA A 413 33.17 -4.23 -39.62
CA ALA A 413 33.56 -2.82 -39.60
C ALA A 413 32.54 -1.91 -40.32
N ALA A 414 31.94 -2.39 -41.42
CA ALA A 414 30.88 -1.66 -42.14
C ALA A 414 29.61 -1.54 -41.29
N ALA A 415 29.18 -2.64 -40.66
CA ALA A 415 28.01 -2.63 -39.77
C ALA A 415 28.20 -1.73 -38.54
N GLU A 416 29.43 -1.64 -38.02
CA GLU A 416 29.76 -0.75 -36.91
C GLU A 416 29.74 0.73 -37.32
N LYS A 417 30.26 1.06 -38.52
CA LYS A 417 30.16 2.41 -39.08
C LYS A 417 28.71 2.83 -39.34
N GLU A 418 27.87 1.92 -39.83
CA GLU A 418 26.44 2.19 -40.05
C GLU A 418 25.71 2.48 -38.72
N ARG A 419 26.03 1.74 -37.66
CA ARG A 419 25.46 2.00 -36.33
C ARG A 419 25.92 3.35 -35.77
N ALA A 420 27.20 3.69 -35.92
CA ALA A 420 27.73 4.97 -35.48
C ALA A 420 27.07 6.15 -36.21
N GLN A 421 26.85 6.05 -37.52
CA GLN A 421 26.15 7.08 -38.31
C GLN A 421 24.68 7.24 -37.91
N LYS A 422 23.97 6.12 -37.65
CA LYS A 422 22.58 6.19 -37.16
C LYS A 422 22.49 6.80 -35.77
N GLU A 423 23.44 6.51 -34.89
CA GLU A 423 23.48 7.11 -33.56
C GLU A 423 23.81 8.61 -33.62
N SER A 424 24.76 9.03 -34.46
CA SER A 424 25.06 10.45 -34.63
C SER A 424 23.88 11.22 -35.23
N ALA A 425 23.16 10.63 -36.20
CA ALA A 425 21.95 11.24 -36.76
C ALA A 425 20.84 11.38 -35.69
N ARG A 426 20.65 10.36 -34.84
CA ARG A 426 19.68 10.43 -33.74
C ARG A 426 20.03 11.51 -32.72
N ARG A 427 21.33 11.70 -32.42
CA ARG A 427 21.78 12.76 -31.51
C ARG A 427 21.60 14.15 -32.13
N ALA A 428 21.88 14.32 -33.41
CA ALA A 428 21.63 15.58 -34.12
C ALA A 428 20.14 15.93 -34.11
N GLN A 429 19.25 14.96 -34.38
CA GLN A 429 17.81 15.18 -34.33
C GLN A 429 17.32 15.60 -32.94
N MET A 430 17.79 14.97 -31.86
CA MET A 430 17.40 15.38 -30.51
C MET A 430 17.95 16.75 -30.11
N ALA A 431 19.08 17.18 -30.67
CA ALA A 431 19.61 18.52 -30.43
C ALA A 431 18.76 19.59 -31.14
N GLU A 432 18.37 19.34 -32.40
CA GLU A 432 17.48 20.22 -33.17
C GLU A 432 16.08 20.34 -32.52
N GLU A 433 15.53 19.23 -32.01
CA GLU A 433 14.26 19.23 -31.26
C GLU A 433 14.38 19.98 -29.92
N GLY A 434 15.55 19.98 -29.29
CA GLY A 434 15.82 20.75 -28.07
C GLY A 434 15.86 22.25 -28.32
N GLU A 435 16.58 22.70 -29.34
CA GLU A 435 16.65 24.12 -29.72
C GLU A 435 15.28 24.66 -30.18
N ALA A 436 14.49 23.84 -30.87
CA ALA A 436 13.13 24.21 -31.26
C ALA A 436 12.17 24.35 -30.07
N ALA A 437 12.39 23.60 -28.99
CA ALA A 437 11.59 23.69 -27.77
C ALA A 437 11.93 24.95 -26.95
N ASP A 438 13.21 25.35 -26.91
CA ASP A 438 13.64 26.54 -26.16
C ASP A 438 13.12 27.84 -26.79
N ASN A 439 13.04 27.93 -28.14
CA ASN A 439 12.47 29.09 -28.82
C ASN A 439 10.96 29.30 -28.60
N LEU A 440 10.22 28.28 -28.15
CA LEU A 440 8.77 28.35 -27.93
C LEU A 440 8.39 28.92 -26.55
N VAL A 441 9.36 29.08 -25.64
CA VAL A 441 9.11 29.57 -24.27
C VAL A 441 9.31 31.09 -24.15
N GLU A 442 10.09 31.71 -25.04
CA GLU A 442 10.38 33.16 -24.94
C GLU A 442 9.35 34.07 -25.64
N GLU A 443 8.50 33.57 -26.55
CA GLU A 443 7.52 34.41 -27.27
C GLU A 443 6.20 34.66 -26.52
N ASN A 444 6.02 34.18 -25.28
CA ASN A 444 4.74 34.26 -24.57
C ASN A 444 4.74 35.09 -23.27
N VAL A 445 5.70 36.02 -23.10
CA VAL A 445 5.82 36.89 -21.91
C VAL A 445 5.86 38.38 -22.27
N GLU A 446 5.14 38.81 -23.32
CA GLU A 446 4.86 40.23 -23.54
C GLU A 446 3.37 40.42 -23.87
N GLY A 447 2.58 40.73 -22.84
CA GLY A 447 1.26 41.34 -23.03
C GLY A 447 0.13 40.70 -22.24
N GLU A 448 0.09 40.89 -20.93
CA GLU A 448 -1.19 41.11 -20.25
C GLU A 448 -1.01 41.98 -18.99
N ASP A 449 -1.02 43.29 -19.24
CA ASP A 449 -1.19 44.31 -18.22
C ASP A 449 -2.60 44.21 -17.63
N GLY A 450 -2.74 44.05 -16.31
CA GLY A 450 -4.07 43.95 -15.72
C GLY A 450 -4.16 43.83 -14.21
N MET A 451 -4.03 44.96 -13.54
CA MET A 451 -4.78 45.33 -12.33
C MET A 451 -4.19 44.96 -10.95
N TYR A 452 -3.71 46.02 -10.31
CA TYR A 452 -3.39 46.22 -8.90
C TYR A 452 -4.45 45.68 -7.91
N GLU A 453 -4.00 45.05 -6.82
CA GLU A 453 -4.46 45.41 -5.47
C GLU A 453 -3.28 45.40 -4.49
N GLU A 454 -3.13 46.53 -3.81
CA GLU A 454 -2.21 46.80 -2.70
C GLU A 454 -2.53 45.94 -1.46
N GLY A 455 -1.47 45.60 -0.74
CA GLY A 455 -1.48 45.00 0.60
C GLY A 455 -0.03 44.63 0.93
N GLU A 456 0.83 45.60 1.19
CA GLU A 456 1.12 46.15 2.53
C GLU A 456 1.61 45.06 3.51
N ASP A 457 2.84 45.26 3.99
CA ASP A 457 3.48 44.68 5.17
C ASP A 457 4.03 43.25 5.02
N GLY A 458 5.32 42.93 5.19
CA GLY A 458 6.47 43.66 5.70
C GLY A 458 7.48 42.61 6.21
N GLU A 459 8.78 42.91 6.11
CA GLU A 459 9.88 42.46 6.99
C GLU A 459 10.11 40.93 7.15
N GLU A 460 11.30 40.33 7.01
CA GLU A 460 12.68 40.76 7.16
C GLU A 460 13.57 39.67 6.53
N GLU A 461 14.68 40.10 5.95
CA GLU A 461 15.76 39.28 5.39
C GLU A 461 16.59 38.64 6.52
N GLU A 462 16.88 37.34 6.41
CA GLU A 462 18.12 36.77 6.97
C GLU A 462 18.80 35.95 5.87
N GLU A 463 19.84 36.55 5.29
CA GLU A 463 20.81 35.91 4.41
C GLU A 463 21.72 35.00 5.27
N GLU A 464 21.67 33.68 5.06
CA GLU A 464 22.68 32.76 5.59
C GLU A 464 23.66 32.40 4.46
N GLU A 465 24.81 33.04 4.55
CA GLU A 465 26.04 32.84 3.79
C GLU A 465 26.53 31.40 3.98
N VAL A 466 26.51 30.56 2.93
CA VAL A 466 27.08 29.21 3.00
C VAL A 466 28.43 29.21 2.29
N GLU A 467 29.49 29.15 3.11
CA GLU A 467 30.88 28.97 2.72
C GLU A 467 31.07 27.78 1.76
N ALA A 468 31.81 28.03 0.70
CA ALA A 468 32.40 27.02 -0.16
C ALA A 468 33.49 26.26 0.62
N MET A 469 33.31 24.95 0.82
CA MET A 469 34.42 24.05 1.18
C MET A 469 35.12 23.57 -0.09
N GLU A 470 36.35 24.05 -0.27
CA GLU A 470 37.40 23.37 -1.02
C GLU A 470 37.65 21.97 -0.41
N LEU A 471 37.76 20.96 -1.27
CA LEU A 471 38.14 19.61 -0.93
C LEU A 471 39.38 19.27 -1.76
N ASP A 472 40.54 19.31 -1.11
CA ASP A 472 41.79 18.71 -1.58
C ASP A 472 41.76 17.19 -1.33
N ASP A 473 41.83 16.40 -2.41
CA ASP A 473 42.80 15.30 -2.67
C ASP A 473 42.43 14.51 -3.94
#